data_AF-A0A2V1HVB3-F1
#
_entry.id   AF-A0A2V1HVB3-F1
#
_cell.length_a   1.000
_cell.length_b   1.000
_cell.length_c   1.000
_cell.angle_alpha   90.00
_cell.angle_beta   90.00
_cell.angle_gamma   90.00
#
_symmetry.space_group_name_H-M   'P 1'
#
loop_
_entity.id
_entity.type
_entity.pdbx_description
1 polymer ?
#
loop_
_entity_poly.entity_id
_entity_poly.type
_entity_poly.pdbx_seq_one_letter_code
_entity_poly.pdbx_strand_id
1 'polypeptide(L)' 'MSTEFDPDEVVRQVVERLSAKFPDVEPATVQSIVRSEVDVLADRPVHDYVSVLAERAAKRQLKSL' A
#
# COMPACT_ATOMS: atom_id res chain seq x y z
N MET A 1 18.50 -8.44 12.48
CA MET A 1 17.11 -8.37 12.92
C MET A 1 16.28 -8.22 11.67
N SER A 2 15.87 -9.33 11.06
CA SER A 2 14.97 -9.27 9.90
C SER A 2 13.59 -8.95 10.46
N THR A 3 13.09 -7.74 10.25
CA THR A 3 11.68 -7.45 10.53
C THR A 3 10.88 -8.42 9.69
N GLU A 4 10.16 -9.34 10.34
CA GLU A 4 9.31 -10.30 9.63
C GLU A 4 8.27 -9.49 8.86
N PHE A 5 8.40 -9.47 7.53
CA PHE A 5 7.53 -8.69 6.66
C PHE A 5 6.18 -9.39 6.60
N ASP A 6 5.16 -8.74 7.18
CA ASP A 6 3.77 -9.16 7.07
C ASP A 6 3.06 -8.28 6.02
N PRO A 7 2.77 -8.82 4.82
CA PRO A 7 2.09 -8.08 3.76
C PRO A 7 0.73 -7.55 4.18
N ASP A 8 -0.04 -8.31 4.97
CA ASP A 8 -1.40 -7.93 5.37
C ASP A 8 -1.37 -6.78 6.38
N GLU A 9 -0.38 -6.77 7.29
CA GLU A 9 -0.17 -5.66 8.21
C GLU A 9 0.26 -4.38 7.46
N VAL A 10 1.13 -4.51 6.44
CA VAL A 10 1.52 -3.38 5.58
C VAL A 10 0.33 -2.83 4.82
N VAL A 11 -0.51 -3.69 4.22
CA VAL A 11 -1.74 -3.29 3.54
C VAL A 11 -2.65 -2.53 4.50
N ARG A 12 -2.88 -3.05 5.70
CA ARG A 12 -3.75 -2.41 6.71
C ARG A 12 -3.28 -1.00 7.06
N GLN A 13 -1.99 -0.84 7.37
CA GLN A 13 -1.43 0.47 7.74
C GLN A 13 -1.45 1.48 6.58
N VAL A 14 -1.20 1.03 5.35
CA VAL A 14 -1.19 1.92 4.18
C VAL A 14 -2.61 2.33 3.80
N VAL A 15 -3.59 1.42 3.88
CA VAL A 15 -5.02 1.72 3.65
C VAL A 15 -5.52 2.76 4.64
N GLU A 16 -5.24 2.60 5.94
CA GLU A 16 -5.67 3.58 6.95
C GLU A 16 -5.17 5.00 6.64
N ARG A 17 -3.88 5.13 6.25
CA ARG A 17 -3.29 6.42 5.89
C ARG A 17 -3.85 7.01 4.60
N LEU A 18 -4.14 6.16 3.60
CA LEU A 18 -4.66 6.62 2.31
C LEU A 18 -6.14 6.96 2.38
N SER A 19 -6.96 6.19 3.09
CA SER A 19 -8.38 6.51 3.32
C SER A 19 -8.54 7.86 4.01
N ALA A 20 -7.66 8.22 4.94
CA ALA A 20 -7.65 9.55 5.55
C ALA A 20 -7.27 10.68 4.58
N LYS A 21 -6.48 10.39 3.53
CA LYS A 21 -6.04 11.38 2.52
C LYS A 21 -6.95 11.46 1.31
N PHE A 22 -7.72 10.41 1.05
CA PHE A 22 -8.63 10.29 -0.08
C PHE A 22 -10.03 9.90 0.43
N PRO A 23 -10.70 10.78 1.21
CA PRO A 23 -12.00 10.48 1.79
C PRO A 23 -13.11 10.29 0.75
N ASP A 24 -12.92 10.80 -0.46
CA ASP A 24 -13.87 10.71 -1.57
C ASP A 24 -13.75 9.39 -2.36
N VAL A 25 -12.75 8.56 -2.06
CA VAL A 25 -12.52 7.27 -2.72
C VAL A 25 -13.05 6.15 -1.83
N GLU A 26 -13.77 5.19 -2.43
CA GLU A 26 -14.31 4.06 -1.70
C GLU A 26 -13.20 3.24 -1.01
N PRO A 27 -13.33 2.90 0.28
CA PRO A 27 -12.29 2.18 1.03
C PRO A 27 -11.90 0.83 0.40
N ALA A 28 -12.86 0.14 -0.25
CA ALA A 28 -12.60 -1.11 -0.96
C ALA A 28 -11.66 -0.90 -2.16
N THR A 29 -11.81 0.21 -2.88
CA THR A 29 -10.93 0.60 -3.99
C THR A 29 -9.53 0.91 -3.50
N VAL A 30 -9.41 1.67 -2.39
CA VAL A 30 -8.12 1.96 -1.75
C VAL A 30 -7.43 0.65 -1.33
N GLN A 31 -8.17 -0.28 -0.69
CA GLN A 31 -7.63 -1.57 -0.28
C GLN A 31 -7.15 -2.42 -1.46
N SER A 32 -7.93 -2.51 -2.53
CA SER A 32 -7.56 -3.28 -3.72
C SER A 32 -6.28 -2.76 -4.36
N ILE A 33 -6.15 -1.43 -4.50
CA ILE A 33 -4.95 -0.80 -5.08
C ILE A 33 -3.73 -1.06 -4.19
N VAL A 34 -3.86 -0.84 -2.88
CA VAL A 34 -2.77 -1.05 -1.93
C VAL A 34 -2.31 -2.50 -1.91
N ARG A 35 -3.24 -3.46 -1.90
CA ARG A 35 -2.89 -4.89 -1.92
C ARG A 35 -2.13 -5.27 -3.18
N SER A 36 -2.60 -4.83 -4.34
CA SER A 36 -1.91 -5.08 -5.61
C SER A 36 -0.48 -4.54 -5.61
N GLU A 37 -0.25 -3.33 -5.06
CA GLU A 37 1.09 -2.75 -4.99
C GLU A 37 1.98 -3.47 -3.98
N VAL A 38 1.43 -3.89 -2.83
CA VAL A 38 2.17 -4.67 -1.82
C VAL A 38 2.57 -6.04 -2.37
N ASP A 39 1.69 -6.74 -3.08
CA ASP A 39 1.99 -8.04 -3.69
C ASP A 39 3.14 -7.94 -4.71
N VAL A 40 3.13 -6.90 -5.56
CA VAL A 40 4.21 -6.62 -6.53
C VAL A 40 5.57 -6.38 -5.86
N LEU A 41 5.54 -5.86 -4.65
CA LEU A 41 6.73 -5.48 -3.89
C LEU A 41 7.18 -6.58 -2.91
N ALA A 42 6.28 -7.48 -2.50
CA ALA A 42 6.56 -8.65 -1.68
C ALA A 42 7.51 -9.64 -2.38
N ASP A 43 7.48 -9.71 -3.71
CA ASP A 43 8.41 -10.50 -4.52
C ASP A 43 9.85 -9.93 -4.58
N ARG A 44 10.10 -8.76 -3.96
CA ARG A 44 11.42 -8.12 -3.98
C ARG A 44 12.19 -8.39 -2.68
N PRO A 45 13.51 -8.66 -2.76
CA PRO A 45 14.33 -9.01 -1.59
C PRO A 45 14.54 -7.87 -0.57
N VAL A 46 13.95 -6.69 -0.79
CA VAL A 46 14.10 -5.53 0.09
C VAL A 46 12.73 -5.09 0.60
N HIS A 47 12.31 -5.75 1.69
CA HIS A 47 10.99 -5.54 2.30
C HIS A 47 10.85 -4.18 3.02
N ASP A 48 11.97 -3.58 3.45
CA ASP A 48 11.98 -2.31 4.19
C ASP A 48 11.45 -1.11 3.37
N TYR A 49 11.40 -1.21 2.04
CA TYR A 49 10.89 -0.16 1.16
C TYR A 49 9.51 -0.45 0.58
N VAL A 50 8.93 -1.62 0.85
CA VAL A 50 7.64 -2.05 0.26
C VAL A 50 6.53 -1.07 0.62
N SER A 51 6.43 -0.69 1.91
CA SER A 51 5.43 0.26 2.39
C SER A 51 5.56 1.64 1.73
N VAL A 52 6.80 2.15 1.56
CA VAL A 52 7.08 3.46 0.95
C VAL A 52 6.78 3.46 -0.56
N LEU A 53 7.19 2.40 -1.25
CA LEU A 53 6.98 2.25 -2.69
C LEU A 53 5.50 2.04 -3.01
N ALA A 54 4.80 1.20 -2.23
CA ALA A 54 3.36 0.98 -2.36
C ALA A 54 2.58 2.27 -2.15
N GLU A 55 2.87 3.02 -1.07
CA GLU A 55 2.21 4.30 -0.80
C GLU A 55 2.44 5.31 -1.95
N ARG A 56 3.64 5.33 -2.54
CA ARG A 56 3.96 6.26 -3.64
C ARG A 56 3.27 5.86 -4.95
N ALA A 57 3.19 4.58 -5.27
CA ALA A 57 2.53 4.07 -6.45
C ALA A 57 1.00 4.26 -6.36
N ALA A 58 0.41 3.88 -5.23
CA ALA A 58 -1.02 4.07 -4.95
C ALA A 58 -1.42 5.56 -5.07
N LYS A 59 -0.63 6.48 -4.49
CA LYS A 59 -0.87 7.92 -4.65
C LYS A 59 -0.86 8.40 -6.09
N ARG A 60 -0.03 7.80 -6.97
CA ARG A 60 0.01 8.19 -8.38
C ARG A 60 -1.23 7.74 -9.11
N GLN A 61 -1.71 6.51 -8.87
CA GLN A 61 -2.94 6.01 -9.47
C GLN A 61 -4.18 6.77 -8.99
N LEU A 62 -4.29 7.01 -7.67
CA LEU A 62 -5.42 7.73 -7.09
C LEU A 62 -5.53 9.18 -7.60
N LYS A 63 -4.40 9.83 -7.93
CA LYS A 63 -4.40 11.17 -8.54
C LYS A 63 -4.83 11.19 -10.01
N SER A 64 -4.84 10.04 -10.67
CA SER A 64 -5.25 9.91 -12.07
C SER A 64 -6.68 9.42 -12.24
N LEU A 65 -7.37 9.12 -11.13
CA LEU A 65 -8.81 8.90 -11.04
C LEU A 65 -9.52 10.25 -10.83
#